data_AF-A0A7X6MTC2-F1
#
_entry.id   AF-A0A7X6MTC2-F1
#
_cell.length_a   1.000
_cell.length_b   1.000
_cell.length_c   1.000
_cell.angle_alpha   90.00
_cell.angle_beta   90.00
_cell.angle_gamma   90.00
#
_symmetry.space_group_name_H-M   'P 1'
#
loop_
_entity.id
_entity.type
_entity.pdbx_description
1 polymer ?
#
loop_
_entity_poly.entity_id
_entity_poly.type
_entity_poly.pdbx_seq_one_letter_code
_entity_poly.pdbx_strand_id
1 'polypeptide(L)'
;MRALDAFHTTWSQARTTFGEGAPTTGDTFDGSARLREMQSTIESAAPDERWQGTASQAYAAKNAEHAAVYGKLANLDQRMATEVSRAAEVVSAGRQNLEQTQSWVTSMDASIPPGKTGEIMRVILASKGIGQINDVITQSTGEMGDIGRRIEDIRKEYDALAGEGEKEGKPAKLGEFPEGDPPPVDPLDELKRKYQVDEDPDGKLDWEPGWPFNMFTEPHQVTATEGRILDGLSVLDLRDLDQVTEAAKSEAINRFPPPRHPNDTADNHTDAFRHAYWNALMTQRFGADWTRDFTTAHERLPDNPSTAEAMDLYNNEVGRNIAMAHPDATPAELANYVERAVRQGDTVVVAPNSGGERLAWSNTVKEGEAGITSLSTIPGQAPTPTGAGPGGIYDPGQPGGYGTSAGGY
;
A
#
# COMPACT_ATOMS: atom_id res chain seq x y z
N MET A 1 -53.07 13.01 -6.10
CA MET A 1 -51.99 13.56 -5.27
C MET A 1 -52.34 14.97 -4.90
N ARG A 2 -52.37 15.30 -3.60
CA ARG A 2 -52.56 16.67 -3.12
C ARG A 2 -51.24 17.43 -3.35
N ALA A 3 -51.29 18.73 -3.61
CA ALA A 3 -50.10 19.50 -4.01
C ALA A 3 -48.94 19.46 -3.00
N LEU A 4 -49.25 19.30 -1.71
CA LEU A 4 -48.24 19.16 -0.64
C LEU A 4 -47.54 17.80 -0.63
N ASP A 5 -48.17 16.75 -1.17
CA ASP A 5 -47.55 15.43 -1.31
C ASP A 5 -46.33 15.52 -2.24
N ALA A 6 -46.44 16.31 -3.31
CA ALA A 6 -45.35 16.58 -4.24
C ALA A 6 -44.20 17.32 -3.55
N PHE A 7 -44.49 18.36 -2.76
CA PHE A 7 -43.50 19.07 -1.98
C PHE A 7 -42.74 18.14 -1.03
N HIS A 8 -43.45 17.33 -0.22
CA HIS A 8 -42.81 16.43 0.74
C HIS A 8 -41.96 15.36 0.06
N THR A 9 -42.38 14.89 -1.11
CA THR A 9 -41.60 13.94 -1.92
C THR A 9 -40.31 14.58 -2.41
N THR A 10 -40.38 15.78 -2.99
CA THR A 10 -39.20 16.54 -3.45
C THR A 10 -38.28 16.90 -2.29
N TRP A 11 -38.82 17.30 -1.15
CA TRP A 11 -38.05 17.59 0.06
C TRP A 11 -37.29 16.36 0.56
N SER A 12 -37.95 15.20 0.60
CA SER A 12 -37.32 13.94 1.04
C SER A 12 -36.17 13.56 0.10
N GLN A 13 -36.40 13.63 -1.22
CA GLN A 13 -35.37 13.39 -2.22
C GLN A 13 -34.20 14.36 -2.09
N ALA A 14 -34.47 15.65 -1.89
CA ALA A 14 -33.42 16.65 -1.66
C ALA A 14 -32.62 16.33 -0.39
N ARG A 15 -33.28 15.95 0.71
CA ARG A 15 -32.59 15.57 1.95
C ARG A 15 -31.64 14.40 1.73
N THR A 16 -32.04 13.41 0.94
CA THR A 16 -31.18 12.25 0.65
C THR A 16 -29.90 12.62 -0.11
N THR A 17 -29.87 13.71 -0.90
CA THR A 17 -28.64 14.12 -1.60
C THR A 17 -27.58 14.68 -0.66
N PHE A 18 -27.96 15.07 0.55
CA PHE A 18 -27.04 15.52 1.60
C PHE A 18 -26.53 14.36 2.48
N GLY A 19 -26.92 13.11 2.19
CA GLY A 19 -26.53 11.93 2.97
C GLY A 19 -27.11 11.90 4.39
N GLU A 20 -26.64 10.93 5.18
CA GLU A 20 -27.06 10.71 6.57
C GLU A 20 -25.85 10.78 7.53
N GLY A 21 -26.09 10.78 8.84
CA GLY A 21 -25.04 10.82 9.87
C GLY A 21 -24.35 12.19 10.02
N ALA A 22 -23.50 12.34 11.02
CA ALA A 22 -22.69 13.56 11.18
C ALA A 22 -21.63 13.61 10.05
N PRO A 23 -21.55 14.70 9.27
CA PRO A 23 -20.50 14.82 8.25
C PRO A 23 -19.11 14.81 8.90
N THR A 24 -18.18 14.07 8.30
CA THR A 24 -16.79 13.99 8.79
C THR A 24 -16.09 15.33 8.61
N THR A 25 -15.52 15.89 9.68
CA THR A 25 -14.69 17.09 9.63
C THR A 25 -13.29 16.77 9.12
N GLY A 26 -12.56 17.80 8.73
CA GLY A 26 -11.20 17.67 8.21
C GLY A 26 -10.15 17.30 9.26
N ASP A 27 -10.48 17.29 10.55
CA ASP A 27 -9.49 17.04 11.62
C ASP A 27 -8.77 15.69 11.45
N THR A 28 -9.45 14.69 10.88
CA THR A 28 -8.86 13.38 10.59
C THR A 28 -7.86 13.40 9.43
N PHE A 29 -7.85 14.47 8.64
CA PHE A 29 -6.97 14.68 7.49
C PHE A 29 -5.87 15.72 7.78
N ASP A 30 -5.78 16.22 9.02
CA ASP A 30 -4.73 17.15 9.43
C ASP A 30 -3.52 16.41 10.04
N GLY A 31 -2.56 16.04 9.18
CA GLY A 31 -1.26 15.50 9.58
C GLY A 31 -0.23 16.57 9.95
N SER A 32 -0.61 17.85 9.95
CA SER A 32 0.35 18.96 9.99
C SER A 32 1.21 18.98 11.25
N ALA A 33 0.68 18.59 12.42
CA ALA A 33 1.43 18.56 13.67
C ALA A 33 2.65 17.63 13.60
N ARG A 34 2.47 16.43 13.03
CA ARG A 34 3.56 15.46 12.84
C ARG A 34 4.59 15.95 11.82
N LEU A 35 4.13 16.59 10.74
CA LEU A 35 5.02 17.16 9.73
C LEU A 35 5.82 18.34 10.29
N ARG A 36 5.24 19.15 11.18
CA ARG A 36 5.96 20.21 11.91
C ARG A 36 6.98 19.65 12.90
N GLU A 37 6.68 18.53 13.54
CA GLU A 37 7.64 17.82 14.39
C GLU A 37 8.82 17.29 13.58
N MET A 38 8.56 16.71 12.40
CA MET A 38 9.60 16.28 11.46
C MET A 38 10.45 17.48 10.98
N GLN A 39 9.82 18.60 10.64
CA GLN A 39 10.50 19.86 10.32
C GLN A 39 11.47 20.26 11.45
N SER A 40 10.97 20.35 12.68
CA SER A 40 11.78 20.71 13.87
C SER A 40 12.92 19.72 14.10
N THR A 41 12.68 18.42 13.87
CA THR A 41 13.69 17.37 14.05
C THR A 41 14.85 17.57 13.08
N ILE A 42 14.56 17.83 11.80
CA ILE A 42 15.58 18.09 10.78
C ILE A 42 16.34 19.40 11.07
N GLU A 43 15.63 20.45 11.47
CA GLU A 43 16.26 21.72 11.86
C GLU A 43 17.20 21.52 13.07
N SER A 44 16.83 20.67 14.03
CA SER A 44 17.66 20.38 15.20
C SER A 44 18.92 19.57 14.89
N ALA A 45 18.92 18.83 13.78
CA ALA A 45 20.06 18.06 13.31
C ALA A 45 21.13 18.93 12.62
N ALA A 46 20.90 20.24 12.47
CA ALA A 46 21.85 21.15 11.85
C ALA A 46 23.24 21.08 12.54
N PRO A 47 24.35 21.20 11.77
CA PRO A 47 25.69 21.17 12.32
C PRO A 47 25.91 22.32 13.32
N ASP A 48 26.65 22.03 14.38
CA ASP A 48 27.05 23.02 15.37
C ASP A 48 28.56 23.31 15.32
N GLU A 49 29.06 24.04 16.32
CA GLU A 49 30.47 24.43 16.41
C GLU A 49 31.45 23.25 16.37
N ARG A 50 31.01 22.01 16.62
CA ARG A 50 31.84 20.80 16.61
C ARG A 50 32.06 20.25 15.20
N TRP A 51 31.23 20.61 14.23
CA TRP A 51 31.35 20.17 12.84
C TRP A 51 31.27 21.36 11.89
N GLN A 52 32.45 21.79 11.43
CA GLN A 52 32.62 22.95 10.57
C GLN A 52 33.32 22.57 9.25
N GLY A 53 33.11 23.38 8.22
CA GLY A 53 33.69 23.18 6.89
C GLY A 53 32.63 22.96 5.81
N THR A 54 33.07 22.77 4.58
CA THR A 54 32.17 22.68 3.40
C THR A 54 31.15 21.55 3.50
N ALA A 55 31.53 20.39 4.04
CA ALA A 55 30.61 19.27 4.25
C ALA A 55 29.48 19.61 5.24
N SER A 56 29.79 20.31 6.34
CA SER A 56 28.77 20.78 7.29
C SER A 56 27.84 21.81 6.66
N GLN A 57 28.36 22.72 5.82
CA GLN A 57 27.54 23.72 5.14
C GLN A 57 26.58 23.09 4.12
N ALA A 58 27.04 22.11 3.34
CA ALA A 58 26.21 21.36 2.41
C ALA A 58 25.12 20.56 3.12
N TYR A 59 25.46 19.91 4.24
CA TYR A 59 24.49 19.21 5.08
C TYR A 59 23.45 20.19 5.67
N ALA A 60 23.88 21.34 6.18
CA ALA A 60 22.97 22.37 6.70
C ALA A 60 22.00 22.88 5.61
N ALA A 61 22.48 23.08 4.39
CA ALA A 61 21.65 23.48 3.25
C ALA A 61 20.57 22.43 2.93
N LYS A 62 20.95 21.15 2.85
CA LYS A 62 19.99 20.07 2.60
C LYS A 62 19.01 19.85 3.75
N ASN A 63 19.44 19.99 5.01
CA ASN A 63 18.51 19.98 6.14
C ASN A 63 17.50 21.15 6.03
N ALA A 64 17.94 22.34 5.65
CA ALA A 64 17.03 23.47 5.46
C ALA A 64 16.01 23.22 4.33
N GLU A 65 16.43 22.58 3.23
CA GLU A 65 15.53 22.18 2.14
C GLU A 65 14.49 21.14 2.60
N HIS A 66 14.93 20.08 3.29
CA HIS A 66 14.02 19.07 3.84
C HIS A 66 13.04 19.66 4.86
N ALA A 67 13.53 20.50 5.77
CA ALA A 67 12.69 21.22 6.73
C ALA A 67 11.64 22.09 6.01
N ALA A 68 12.03 22.78 4.95
CA ALA A 68 11.11 23.57 4.13
C ALA A 68 10.04 22.70 3.46
N VAL A 69 10.40 21.51 2.94
CA VAL A 69 9.43 20.56 2.36
C VAL A 69 8.41 20.10 3.41
N TYR A 70 8.86 19.67 4.59
CA TYR A 70 7.96 19.29 5.69
C TYR A 70 7.04 20.45 6.10
N GLY A 71 7.56 21.68 6.17
CA GLY A 71 6.76 22.86 6.46
C GLY A 71 5.70 23.17 5.39
N LYS A 72 6.02 22.96 4.10
CA LYS A 72 5.07 23.10 3.00
C LYS A 72 3.99 22.01 3.05
N LEU A 73 4.38 20.74 3.22
CA LEU A 73 3.44 19.62 3.37
C LEU A 73 2.50 19.85 4.54
N ALA A 74 3.02 20.29 5.69
CA ALA A 74 2.19 20.61 6.86
C ALA A 74 1.14 21.69 6.56
N ASN A 75 1.49 22.70 5.76
CA ASN A 75 0.54 23.73 5.36
C ASN A 75 -0.53 23.19 4.41
N LEU A 76 -0.14 22.30 3.48
CA LEU A 76 -1.09 21.68 2.56
C LEU A 76 -2.07 20.77 3.30
N ASP A 77 -1.61 19.96 4.25
CA ASP A 77 -2.47 19.09 5.08
C ASP A 77 -3.52 19.93 5.83
N GLN A 78 -3.08 21.02 6.47
CA GLN A 78 -3.97 21.92 7.19
C GLN A 78 -5.01 22.58 6.27
N ARG A 79 -4.62 22.95 5.05
CA ARG A 79 -5.53 23.52 4.04
C ARG A 79 -6.53 22.47 3.55
N MET A 80 -6.08 21.23 3.31
CA MET A 80 -6.95 20.12 2.91
C MET A 80 -7.99 19.84 3.99
N ALA A 81 -7.56 19.72 5.25
CA ALA A 81 -8.44 19.57 6.40
C ALA A 81 -9.48 20.71 6.46
N THR A 82 -9.04 21.96 6.28
CA THR A 82 -9.97 23.11 6.26
C THR A 82 -11.04 22.98 5.17
N GLU A 83 -10.67 22.54 3.96
CA GLU A 83 -11.65 22.37 2.87
C GLU A 83 -12.61 21.19 3.10
N VAL A 84 -12.14 20.09 3.70
CA VAL A 84 -13.01 18.96 4.11
C VAL A 84 -14.01 19.41 5.18
N SER A 85 -13.57 20.18 6.18
CA SER A 85 -14.46 20.77 7.18
C SER A 85 -15.49 21.71 6.54
N ARG A 86 -15.10 22.53 5.56
CA ARG A 86 -16.04 23.37 4.80
C ARG A 86 -17.08 22.53 4.06
N ALA A 87 -16.70 21.41 3.45
CA ALA A 87 -17.65 20.51 2.80
C ALA A 87 -18.67 19.95 3.80
N ALA A 88 -18.21 19.52 4.98
CA ALA A 88 -19.06 19.08 6.09
C ALA A 88 -20.04 20.18 6.56
N GLU A 89 -19.60 21.43 6.61
CA GLU A 89 -20.43 22.59 6.93
C GLU A 89 -21.51 22.83 5.87
N VAL A 90 -21.17 22.78 4.57
CA VAL A 90 -22.14 22.91 3.47
C VAL A 90 -23.21 21.84 3.56
N VAL A 91 -22.83 20.59 3.86
CA VAL A 91 -23.80 19.51 4.07
C VAL A 91 -24.73 19.80 5.24
N SER A 92 -24.15 20.21 6.37
CA SER A 92 -24.91 20.50 7.59
C SER A 92 -25.87 21.68 7.40
N ALA A 93 -25.40 22.77 6.77
CA ALA A 93 -26.20 23.94 6.46
C ALA A 93 -27.32 23.63 5.46
N GLY A 94 -27.04 22.85 4.42
CA GLY A 94 -28.05 22.39 3.46
C GLY A 94 -29.18 21.62 4.14
N ARG A 95 -28.84 20.67 5.03
CA ARG A 95 -29.84 19.92 5.81
C ARG A 95 -30.68 20.82 6.71
N GLN A 96 -30.06 21.77 7.42
CA GLN A 96 -30.77 22.73 8.27
C GLN A 96 -31.71 23.63 7.46
N ASN A 97 -31.28 24.09 6.28
CA ASN A 97 -32.11 24.93 5.41
C ASN A 97 -33.29 24.16 4.82
N LEU A 98 -33.10 22.87 4.47
CA LEU A 98 -34.19 21.99 4.07
C LEU A 98 -35.19 21.79 5.22
N GLU A 99 -34.73 21.54 6.45
CA GLU A 99 -35.60 21.39 7.63
C GLU A 99 -36.40 22.66 7.93
N GLN A 100 -35.77 23.84 7.81
CA GLN A 100 -36.45 25.13 7.94
C GLN A 100 -37.52 25.32 6.87
N THR A 101 -37.23 24.94 5.62
CA THR A 101 -38.18 25.01 4.50
C THR A 101 -39.39 24.11 4.74
N GLN A 102 -39.17 22.87 5.20
CA GLN A 102 -40.24 21.95 5.58
C GLN A 102 -41.11 22.53 6.70
N SER A 103 -40.47 23.02 7.76
CA SER A 103 -41.16 23.60 8.92
C SER A 103 -42.01 24.81 8.53
N TRP A 104 -41.48 25.66 7.66
CA TRP A 104 -42.20 26.81 7.10
C TRP A 104 -43.43 26.36 6.31
N VAL A 105 -43.30 25.40 5.37
CA VAL A 105 -44.44 24.89 4.60
C VAL A 105 -45.50 24.27 5.50
N THR A 106 -45.11 23.46 6.48
CA THR A 106 -46.04 22.85 7.44
C THR A 106 -46.77 23.89 8.27
N SER A 107 -46.08 24.93 8.75
CA SER A 107 -46.71 26.01 9.51
C SER A 107 -47.70 26.83 8.68
N MET A 108 -47.36 27.09 7.41
CA MET A 108 -48.22 27.82 6.48
C MET A 108 -49.47 27.01 6.12
N ASP A 109 -49.34 25.70 5.84
CA ASP A 109 -50.50 24.85 5.52
C ASP A 109 -51.51 24.80 6.66
N ALA A 110 -51.05 24.77 7.91
CA ALA A 110 -51.92 24.79 9.09
C ALA A 110 -52.81 26.05 9.18
N SER A 111 -52.41 27.15 8.54
CA SER A 111 -53.17 28.40 8.48
C SER A 111 -54.16 28.49 7.31
N ILE A 112 -54.11 27.55 6.35
CA ILE A 112 -54.92 27.59 5.13
C ILE A 112 -56.30 26.98 5.37
N PRO A 113 -57.41 27.73 5.17
CA PRO A 113 -58.76 27.22 5.39
C PRO A 113 -59.16 26.12 4.38
N PRO A 114 -60.13 25.25 4.72
CA PRO A 114 -60.63 24.23 3.80
C PRO A 114 -61.43 24.82 2.63
N GLY A 115 -61.55 24.06 1.54
CA GLY A 115 -62.32 24.43 0.34
C GLY A 115 -61.45 24.81 -0.87
N LYS A 116 -62.10 25.12 -2.00
CA LYS A 116 -61.43 25.35 -3.31
C LYS A 116 -60.35 26.43 -3.26
N THR A 117 -60.61 27.54 -2.56
CA THR A 117 -59.64 28.63 -2.40
C THR A 117 -58.41 28.16 -1.62
N GLY A 118 -58.59 27.35 -0.57
CA GLY A 118 -57.49 26.77 0.19
C GLY A 118 -56.67 25.75 -0.62
N GLU A 119 -57.32 24.97 -1.48
CA GLU A 119 -56.61 24.06 -2.39
C GLU A 119 -55.70 24.82 -3.37
N ILE A 120 -56.15 25.96 -3.92
CA ILE A 120 -55.31 26.83 -4.76
C ILE A 120 -54.13 27.39 -3.96
N MET A 121 -54.35 27.86 -2.73
CA MET A 121 -53.28 28.35 -1.86
C MET A 121 -52.22 27.28 -1.55
N ARG A 122 -52.64 26.02 -1.32
CA ARG A 122 -51.71 24.89 -1.11
C ARG A 122 -50.85 24.59 -2.32
N VAL A 123 -51.38 24.73 -3.54
CA VAL A 123 -50.59 24.58 -4.77
C VAL A 123 -49.50 25.66 -4.82
N ILE A 124 -49.85 26.91 -4.57
CA ILE A 124 -48.89 28.03 -4.57
C ILE A 124 -47.82 27.84 -3.49
N LEU A 125 -48.24 27.42 -2.29
CA LEU A 125 -47.33 27.12 -1.17
C LEU A 125 -46.36 26.01 -1.53
N ALA A 126 -46.85 24.90 -2.09
CA ALA A 126 -46.01 23.79 -2.54
C ALA A 126 -45.00 24.23 -3.61
N SER A 127 -45.42 24.99 -4.62
CA SER A 127 -44.52 25.52 -5.65
C SER A 127 -43.44 26.44 -5.06
N LYS A 128 -43.78 27.31 -4.10
CA LYS A 128 -42.81 28.17 -3.43
C LYS A 128 -41.82 27.37 -2.58
N GLY A 129 -42.29 26.35 -1.85
CA GLY A 129 -41.43 25.45 -1.08
C GLY A 129 -40.48 24.65 -1.96
N ILE A 130 -40.96 24.14 -3.11
CA ILE A 130 -40.10 23.46 -4.11
C ILE A 130 -39.04 24.43 -4.66
N GLY A 131 -39.40 25.69 -4.92
CA GLY A 131 -38.44 26.72 -5.31
C GLY A 131 -37.33 26.92 -4.28
N GLN A 132 -37.68 27.04 -2.99
CA GLN A 132 -36.70 27.16 -1.92
C GLN A 132 -35.79 25.93 -1.80
N ILE A 133 -36.33 24.71 -1.98
CA ILE A 133 -35.52 23.48 -2.02
C ILE A 133 -34.51 23.55 -3.18
N ASN A 134 -34.95 23.98 -4.37
CA ASN A 134 -34.07 24.13 -5.53
C ASN A 134 -32.96 25.16 -5.28
N ASP A 135 -33.27 26.27 -4.63
CA ASP A 135 -32.28 27.30 -4.26
C ASP A 135 -31.22 26.73 -3.30
N VAL A 136 -31.64 25.98 -2.27
CA VAL A 136 -30.72 25.32 -1.32
C VAL A 136 -29.78 24.34 -2.03
N ILE A 137 -30.32 23.50 -2.91
CA ILE A 137 -29.51 22.54 -3.68
C ILE A 137 -28.53 23.30 -4.59
N THR A 138 -29.02 24.28 -5.33
CA THR A 138 -28.20 25.05 -6.29
C THR A 138 -27.05 25.76 -5.59
N GLN A 139 -27.33 26.41 -4.45
CA GLN A 139 -26.31 27.07 -3.65
C GLN A 139 -25.28 26.06 -3.12
N SER A 140 -25.76 24.96 -2.52
CA SER A 140 -24.87 23.94 -1.94
C SER A 140 -23.99 23.28 -3.01
N THR A 141 -24.53 23.02 -4.21
CA THR A 141 -23.75 22.50 -5.35
C THR A 141 -22.70 23.51 -5.82
N GLY A 142 -23.02 24.81 -5.84
CA GLY A 142 -22.06 25.86 -6.15
C GLY A 142 -20.90 25.90 -5.14
N GLU A 143 -21.23 25.92 -3.85
CA GLU A 143 -20.24 25.92 -2.75
C GLU A 143 -19.37 24.66 -2.78
N MET A 144 -19.95 23.49 -3.01
CA MET A 144 -19.20 22.23 -3.19
C MET A 144 -18.29 22.25 -4.42
N GLY A 145 -18.74 22.84 -5.53
CA GLY A 145 -17.91 23.01 -6.72
C GLY A 145 -16.71 23.92 -6.47
N ASP A 146 -16.90 24.98 -5.69
CA ASP A 146 -15.83 25.90 -5.28
C ASP A 146 -14.81 25.22 -4.35
N ILE A 147 -15.29 24.41 -3.41
CA ILE A 147 -14.45 23.56 -2.55
C ILE A 147 -13.65 22.59 -3.42
N GLY A 148 -14.30 21.88 -4.35
CA GLY A 148 -13.64 20.93 -5.25
C GLY A 148 -12.51 21.57 -6.07
N ARG A 149 -12.68 22.81 -6.54
CA ARG A 149 -11.62 23.56 -7.23
C ARG A 149 -10.43 23.85 -6.31
N ARG A 150 -10.68 24.26 -5.06
CA ARG A 150 -9.62 24.52 -4.08
C ARG A 150 -8.87 23.25 -3.68
N ILE A 151 -9.58 22.13 -3.53
CA ILE A 151 -8.98 20.80 -3.29
C ILE A 151 -8.07 20.40 -4.46
N GLU A 152 -8.52 20.60 -5.71
CA GLU A 152 -7.69 20.31 -6.89
C GLU A 152 -6.45 21.22 -6.98
N ASP A 153 -6.55 22.48 -6.58
CA ASP A 153 -5.38 23.37 -6.52
C ASP A 153 -4.40 22.93 -5.41
N ILE A 154 -4.89 22.52 -4.24
CA ILE A 154 -4.05 21.91 -3.19
C ILE A 154 -3.37 20.64 -3.72
N ARG A 155 -4.09 19.79 -4.46
CA ARG A 155 -3.53 18.59 -5.08
C ARG A 155 -2.40 18.90 -6.04
N LYS A 156 -2.54 19.92 -6.90
CA LYS A 156 -1.45 20.37 -7.79
C LYS A 156 -0.22 20.83 -7.01
N GLU A 157 -0.41 21.46 -5.85
CA GLU A 157 0.70 21.86 -4.99
C GLU A 157 1.40 20.65 -4.36
N TYR A 158 0.67 19.59 -3.97
CA TYR A 158 1.28 18.30 -3.60
C TYR A 158 2.06 17.68 -4.77
N ASP A 159 1.46 17.62 -5.95
CA ASP A 159 2.11 17.07 -7.15
C ASP A 159 3.37 17.86 -7.55
N ALA A 160 3.35 19.18 -7.36
CA ALA A 160 4.52 20.03 -7.59
C ALA A 160 5.66 19.72 -6.60
N LEU A 161 5.35 19.46 -5.32
CA LEU A 161 6.35 19.04 -4.34
C LEU A 161 6.91 17.64 -4.63
N ALA A 162 6.05 16.71 -5.07
CA ALA A 162 6.49 15.38 -5.50
C ALA A 162 7.37 15.47 -6.77
N GLY A 163 7.00 16.32 -7.73
CA GLY A 163 7.74 16.54 -8.97
C GLY A 163 9.02 17.37 -8.81
N GLU A 164 9.12 18.24 -7.80
CA GLU A 164 10.38 18.88 -7.40
C GLU A 164 11.38 17.83 -6.90
N GLY A 165 10.91 16.80 -6.19
CA GLY A 165 11.73 15.62 -5.83
C GLY A 165 12.18 14.77 -7.01
N GLU A 166 11.41 14.70 -8.11
CA GLU A 166 11.78 13.96 -9.33
C GLU A 166 12.69 14.74 -10.29
N LYS A 167 12.63 16.07 -10.31
CA LYS A 167 13.41 16.92 -11.24
C LYS A 167 14.89 17.08 -10.87
N GLU A 168 15.30 16.70 -9.66
CA GLU A 168 16.72 16.60 -9.28
C GLU A 168 17.42 15.36 -9.93
N GLY A 169 16.71 14.54 -10.71
CA GLY A 169 17.17 13.22 -11.17
C GLY A 169 17.40 12.98 -12.68
N LYS A 170 17.84 13.94 -13.51
CA LYS A 170 18.26 13.63 -14.92
C LYS A 170 19.57 14.31 -15.39
N PRO A 171 20.53 13.57 -15.98
CA PRO A 171 21.84 14.10 -16.36
C PRO A 171 21.88 14.65 -17.80
N ALA A 172 22.70 15.67 -18.04
CA ALA A 172 23.19 16.06 -19.36
C ALA A 172 24.72 16.25 -19.36
N LYS A 173 25.34 15.99 -20.51
CA LYS A 173 26.76 15.63 -20.70
C LYS A 173 27.80 16.73 -20.41
N LEU A 174 28.77 16.33 -19.58
CA LEU A 174 30.22 16.59 -19.53
C LEU A 174 30.80 17.86 -20.18
N GLY A 175 31.28 18.78 -19.33
CA GLY A 175 32.32 19.75 -19.66
C GLY A 175 32.39 20.99 -18.77
N GLU A 176 32.91 20.84 -17.54
CA GLU A 176 33.56 21.82 -16.62
C GLU A 176 33.09 21.62 -15.17
N PHE A 177 34.00 21.17 -14.29
CA PHE A 177 33.79 20.96 -12.84
C PHE A 177 33.68 22.33 -12.13
N PRO A 178 32.75 22.60 -11.17
CA PRO A 178 32.92 22.17 -9.77
C PRO A 178 31.65 22.17 -8.85
N GLU A 179 31.29 21.06 -8.19
CA GLU A 179 30.71 21.03 -6.83
C GLU A 179 30.58 19.56 -6.43
N GLY A 180 30.98 19.20 -5.21
CA GLY A 180 30.95 17.82 -4.76
C GLY A 180 29.54 17.43 -4.35
N ASP A 181 28.76 16.86 -5.27
CA ASP A 181 27.58 16.08 -4.91
C ASP A 181 27.99 14.99 -3.91
N PRO A 182 27.22 14.74 -2.83
CA PRO A 182 27.41 13.52 -2.06
C PRO A 182 27.30 12.32 -3.02
N PRO A 183 28.06 11.24 -2.79
CA PRO A 183 28.05 10.12 -3.72
C PRO A 183 26.61 9.67 -3.94
N PRO A 184 26.22 9.35 -5.19
CA PRO A 184 24.87 8.86 -5.48
C PRO A 184 24.56 7.73 -4.49
N VAL A 185 23.46 7.87 -3.75
CA VAL A 185 22.98 6.78 -2.90
C VAL A 185 22.68 5.64 -3.86
N ASP A 186 23.39 4.54 -3.69
CA ASP A 186 23.20 3.37 -4.54
C ASP A 186 21.71 2.98 -4.43
N PRO A 187 20.95 2.88 -5.54
CA PRO A 187 19.56 2.44 -5.50
C PRO A 187 19.36 1.14 -4.73
N LEU A 188 20.39 0.29 -4.68
CA LEU A 188 20.39 -0.96 -3.93
C LEU A 188 20.58 -0.74 -2.41
N ASP A 189 21.27 0.32 -1.99
CA ASP A 189 21.35 0.74 -0.59
C ASP A 189 20.00 1.32 -0.11
N GLU A 190 19.29 2.05 -0.96
CA GLU A 190 17.94 2.53 -0.67
C GLU A 190 16.93 1.39 -0.59
N LEU A 191 16.99 0.46 -1.54
CA LEU A 191 16.20 -0.77 -1.54
C LEU A 191 16.45 -1.55 -0.24
N LYS A 192 17.72 -1.79 0.14
CA LYS A 192 18.05 -2.46 1.40
C LYS A 192 17.42 -1.79 2.62
N ARG A 193 17.36 -0.45 2.67
CA ARG A 193 16.72 0.28 3.79
C ARG A 193 15.19 0.21 3.75
N LYS A 194 14.59 0.24 2.56
CA LYS A 194 13.13 0.19 2.40
C LYS A 194 12.57 -1.18 2.77
N TYR A 195 13.25 -2.23 2.37
CA TYR A 195 12.81 -3.61 2.55
C TYR A 195 13.39 -4.17 3.85
N GLN A 196 12.88 -3.69 4.98
CA GLN A 196 13.18 -4.21 6.32
C GLN A 196 11.89 -4.18 7.15
N VAL A 197 11.62 -5.21 7.92
CA VAL A 197 10.44 -5.29 8.80
C VAL A 197 10.87 -5.57 10.24
N ASP A 198 10.17 -4.94 11.20
CA ASP A 198 10.44 -5.20 12.61
C ASP A 198 10.30 -6.69 12.93
N GLU A 199 11.20 -7.24 13.74
CA GLU A 199 11.12 -8.62 14.23
C GLU A 199 9.75 -8.92 14.85
N ASP A 200 9.36 -10.20 14.83
CA ASP A 200 8.14 -10.61 15.53
C ASP A 200 8.36 -10.48 17.05
N PRO A 201 7.57 -9.64 17.76
CA PRO A 201 7.74 -9.44 19.20
C PRO A 201 7.52 -10.72 20.01
N ASP A 202 6.79 -11.70 19.46
CA ASP A 202 6.54 -13.00 20.10
C ASP A 202 7.57 -14.07 19.66
N GLY A 203 8.55 -13.70 18.82
CA GLY A 203 9.64 -14.55 18.38
C GLY A 203 9.22 -15.69 17.46
N LYS A 204 10.01 -16.77 17.50
CA LYS A 204 9.73 -18.02 16.75
C LYS A 204 8.99 -19.02 17.62
N LEU A 205 8.16 -19.84 16.99
CA LEU A 205 7.53 -21.00 17.61
C LEU A 205 7.64 -22.22 16.69
N ASP A 206 7.54 -23.40 17.28
CA ASP A 206 7.38 -24.64 16.54
C ASP A 206 5.88 -24.82 16.26
N TRP A 207 5.49 -24.59 15.01
CA TRP A 207 4.10 -24.68 14.57
C TRP A 207 3.79 -26.06 14.01
N GLU A 208 2.63 -26.60 14.37
CA GLU A 208 2.09 -27.83 13.80
C GLU A 208 0.62 -27.62 13.44
N PRO A 209 0.14 -28.22 12.34
CA PRO A 209 -1.27 -28.17 11.98
C PRO A 209 -2.13 -28.85 13.06
N GLY A 210 -3.32 -28.31 13.31
CA GLY A 210 -4.22 -28.85 14.32
C GLY A 210 -4.58 -30.33 14.13
N TRP A 211 -5.05 -30.97 15.21
CA TRP A 211 -5.49 -32.36 15.19
C TRP A 211 -6.58 -32.58 14.11
N PRO A 212 -6.50 -33.64 13.27
CA PRO A 212 -5.63 -34.82 13.41
C PRO A 212 -4.30 -34.78 12.62
N PHE A 213 -3.93 -33.67 11.97
CA PHE A 213 -2.82 -33.63 11.01
C PHE A 213 -1.42 -33.51 11.64
N ASN A 214 -1.30 -32.96 12.85
CA ASN A 214 -0.06 -33.03 13.64
C ASN A 214 0.47 -34.46 13.86
N MET A 215 -0.36 -35.49 13.70
CA MET A 215 0.09 -36.89 13.80
C MET A 215 0.91 -37.36 12.59
N PHE A 216 0.98 -36.57 11.52
CA PHE A 216 1.61 -36.94 10.24
C PHE A 216 2.61 -35.89 9.71
N THR A 217 2.86 -34.82 10.46
CA THR A 217 3.71 -33.70 10.06
C THR A 217 4.69 -33.38 11.17
N GLU A 218 5.89 -32.92 10.84
CA GLU A 218 6.88 -32.47 11.83
C GLU A 218 6.64 -30.99 12.15
N PRO A 219 6.93 -30.53 13.38
CA PRO A 219 6.85 -29.12 13.72
C PRO A 219 7.77 -28.28 12.83
N HIS A 220 7.21 -27.21 12.25
CA HIS A 220 7.93 -26.25 11.44
C HIS A 220 8.22 -25.00 12.27
N GLN A 221 9.48 -24.59 12.33
CA GLN A 221 9.85 -23.35 13.00
C GLN A 221 9.42 -22.16 12.13
N VAL A 222 8.50 -21.36 12.66
CA VAL A 222 7.90 -20.18 12.01
C VAL A 222 7.90 -19.00 12.97
N THR A 223 7.67 -17.78 12.47
CA THR A 223 7.38 -16.65 13.38
C THR A 223 6.02 -16.83 14.03
N ALA A 224 5.80 -16.26 15.21
CA ALA A 224 4.53 -16.37 15.91
C ALA A 224 3.35 -15.79 15.10
N THR A 225 3.58 -14.68 14.38
CA THR A 225 2.59 -14.08 13.47
C THR A 225 2.32 -14.98 12.27
N GLU A 226 3.35 -15.61 11.69
CA GLU A 226 3.19 -16.61 10.64
C GLU A 226 2.33 -17.79 11.13
N GLY A 227 2.62 -18.33 12.32
CA GLY A 227 1.82 -19.39 12.94
C GLY A 227 0.35 -19.00 13.12
N ARG A 228 0.06 -17.77 13.56
CA ARG A 228 -1.32 -17.26 13.67
C ARG A 228 -2.03 -17.16 12.32
N ILE A 229 -1.31 -16.83 11.24
CA ILE A 229 -1.88 -16.79 9.89
C ILE A 229 -2.17 -18.23 9.41
N LEU A 230 -1.26 -19.18 9.68
CA LEU A 230 -1.44 -20.59 9.36
C LEU A 230 -2.61 -21.23 10.12
N ASP A 231 -2.83 -20.84 11.38
CA ASP A 231 -3.99 -21.29 12.19
C ASP A 231 -5.34 -20.88 11.57
N GLY A 232 -5.35 -19.84 10.73
CA GLY A 232 -6.53 -19.37 10.01
C GLY A 232 -6.84 -20.14 8.73
N LEU A 233 -5.95 -21.02 8.27
CA LEU A 233 -6.11 -21.77 7.02
C LEU A 233 -6.93 -23.04 7.20
N SER A 234 -7.71 -23.41 6.18
CA SER A 234 -8.30 -24.74 6.14
C SER A 234 -7.25 -25.80 5.82
N VAL A 235 -7.57 -27.08 6.07
CA VAL A 235 -6.70 -28.21 5.72
C VAL A 235 -6.38 -28.24 4.22
N LEU A 236 -7.33 -27.85 3.36
CA LEU A 236 -7.10 -27.79 1.92
C LEU A 236 -6.15 -26.64 1.57
N ASP A 237 -6.29 -25.49 2.23
CA ASP A 237 -5.39 -24.35 2.04
C ASP A 237 -3.97 -24.66 2.51
N LEU A 238 -3.81 -25.37 3.63
CA LEU A 238 -2.51 -25.84 4.13
C LEU A 238 -1.85 -26.82 3.14
N ARG A 239 -2.62 -27.75 2.58
CA ARG A 239 -2.13 -28.65 1.53
C ARG A 239 -1.70 -27.87 0.29
N ASP A 240 -2.49 -26.89 -0.13
CA ASP A 240 -2.15 -26.09 -1.31
C ASP A 240 -0.91 -25.23 -1.05
N LEU A 241 -0.76 -24.69 0.16
CA LEU A 241 0.42 -23.93 0.59
C LEU A 241 1.68 -24.80 0.57
N ASP A 242 1.59 -26.04 1.06
CA ASP A 242 2.68 -27.02 1.00
C ASP A 242 3.05 -27.33 -0.47
N GLN A 243 2.04 -27.57 -1.32
CA GLN A 243 2.27 -27.85 -2.74
C GLN A 243 2.93 -26.69 -3.48
N VAL A 244 2.50 -25.44 -3.27
CA VAL A 244 3.13 -24.28 -3.91
C VAL A 244 4.55 -24.04 -3.39
N THR A 245 4.80 -24.33 -2.11
CA THR A 245 6.12 -24.22 -1.49
C THR A 245 7.10 -25.23 -2.11
N GLU A 246 6.69 -26.50 -2.23
CA GLU A 246 7.53 -27.53 -2.85
C GLU A 246 7.71 -27.31 -4.36
N ALA A 247 6.68 -26.84 -5.06
CA ALA A 247 6.78 -26.46 -6.48
C ALA A 247 7.79 -25.32 -6.67
N ALA A 248 7.77 -24.31 -5.81
CA ALA A 248 8.70 -23.19 -5.90
C ALA A 248 10.15 -23.62 -5.63
N LYS A 249 10.38 -24.44 -4.59
CA LYS A 249 11.71 -25.00 -4.29
C LYS A 249 12.24 -25.84 -5.45
N SER A 250 11.43 -26.75 -5.98
CA SER A 250 11.83 -27.65 -7.07
C SER A 250 12.15 -26.88 -8.34
N GLU A 251 11.28 -25.93 -8.74
CA GLU A 251 11.46 -25.16 -9.96
C GLU A 251 12.65 -24.20 -9.88
N ALA A 252 12.92 -23.65 -8.69
CA ALA A 252 14.11 -22.85 -8.44
C ALA A 252 15.40 -23.63 -8.74
N ILE A 253 15.52 -24.84 -8.22
CA ILE A 253 16.69 -25.71 -8.44
C ILE A 253 16.79 -26.10 -9.92
N ASN A 254 15.67 -26.34 -10.60
CA ASN A 254 15.68 -26.73 -12.02
C ASN A 254 16.17 -25.59 -12.93
N ARG A 255 15.73 -24.34 -12.68
CA ARG A 255 16.03 -23.19 -13.54
C ARG A 255 17.32 -22.48 -13.19
N PHE A 256 17.65 -22.44 -11.91
CA PHE A 256 18.86 -21.85 -11.37
C PHE A 256 19.54 -22.89 -10.45
N PRO A 257 20.23 -23.89 -11.02
CA PRO A 257 20.88 -24.93 -10.22
C PRO A 257 21.92 -24.33 -9.26
N PRO A 258 21.95 -24.76 -8.00
CA PRO A 258 22.88 -24.21 -7.02
C PRO A 258 24.33 -24.53 -7.41
N PRO A 259 25.25 -23.57 -7.28
CA PRO A 259 26.54 -23.59 -7.97
C PRO A 259 27.60 -24.50 -7.34
N ARG A 260 27.54 -24.73 -6.03
CA ARG A 260 28.60 -25.43 -5.27
C ARG A 260 28.11 -26.73 -4.63
N HIS A 261 26.93 -26.71 -4.04
CA HIS A 261 26.33 -27.85 -3.35
C HIS A 261 24.79 -27.79 -3.50
N PRO A 262 24.06 -28.93 -3.50
CA PRO A 262 22.60 -28.93 -3.54
C PRO A 262 21.88 -28.07 -2.49
N ASN A 263 22.57 -27.66 -1.43
CA ASN A 263 22.03 -26.84 -0.34
C ASN A 263 22.48 -25.36 -0.42
N ASP A 264 23.28 -25.00 -1.42
CA ASP A 264 23.77 -23.63 -1.65
C ASP A 264 22.71 -22.83 -2.43
N THR A 265 21.54 -22.67 -1.83
CA THR A 265 20.34 -22.09 -2.46
C THR A 265 19.91 -20.78 -1.81
N ALA A 266 20.67 -20.29 -0.84
CA ALA A 266 20.42 -19.03 -0.15
C ALA A 266 21.16 -17.87 -0.82
N ASP A 267 20.63 -16.66 -0.69
CA ASP A 267 21.25 -15.38 -1.07
C ASP A 267 21.54 -15.18 -2.57
N ASN A 268 21.15 -16.15 -3.42
CA ASN A 268 21.59 -16.27 -4.81
C ASN A 268 20.41 -16.33 -5.80
N HIS A 269 20.69 -16.57 -7.09
CA HIS A 269 19.63 -16.63 -8.12
C HIS A 269 18.59 -17.73 -7.89
N THR A 270 18.99 -18.86 -7.30
CA THR A 270 18.05 -19.91 -6.88
C THR A 270 17.09 -19.36 -5.84
N ASP A 271 17.61 -18.57 -4.90
CA ASP A 271 16.82 -17.95 -3.85
C ASP A 271 15.86 -16.89 -4.39
N ALA A 272 16.39 -15.95 -5.18
CA ALA A 272 15.61 -14.89 -5.79
C ALA A 272 14.45 -15.44 -6.63
N PHE A 273 14.70 -16.51 -7.40
CA PHE A 273 13.64 -17.20 -8.12
C PHE A 273 12.64 -17.86 -7.18
N ARG A 274 13.12 -18.59 -6.15
CA ARG A 274 12.26 -19.30 -5.18
C ARG A 274 11.29 -18.32 -4.51
N HIS A 275 11.76 -17.19 -3.99
CA HIS A 275 10.94 -16.19 -3.30
C HIS A 275 9.92 -15.54 -4.24
N ALA A 276 10.36 -15.10 -5.43
CA ALA A 276 9.47 -14.49 -6.41
C ALA A 276 8.42 -15.48 -6.94
N TYR A 277 8.80 -16.72 -7.24
CA TYR A 277 7.86 -17.71 -7.77
C TYR A 277 6.90 -18.23 -6.68
N TRP A 278 7.38 -18.44 -5.46
CA TRP A 278 6.53 -18.77 -4.31
C TRP A 278 5.47 -17.69 -4.08
N ASN A 279 5.85 -16.42 -4.10
CA ASN A 279 4.90 -15.30 -3.99
C ASN A 279 3.94 -15.20 -5.17
N ALA A 280 4.38 -15.52 -6.39
CA ALA A 280 3.50 -15.53 -7.54
C ALA A 280 2.41 -16.61 -7.42
N LEU A 281 2.80 -17.84 -7.06
CA LEU A 281 1.86 -18.96 -6.86
C LEU A 281 0.90 -18.70 -5.69
N MET A 282 1.41 -18.23 -4.55
CA MET A 282 0.57 -17.86 -3.41
C MET A 282 -0.39 -16.72 -3.75
N THR A 283 0.05 -15.72 -4.53
CA THR A 283 -0.82 -14.61 -4.94
C THR A 283 -1.99 -15.08 -5.79
N GLN A 284 -1.75 -16.01 -6.73
CA GLN A 284 -2.85 -16.61 -7.51
C GLN A 284 -3.79 -17.45 -6.62
N ARG A 285 -3.24 -18.24 -5.68
CA ARG A 285 -4.03 -19.17 -4.86
C ARG A 285 -4.80 -18.50 -3.72
N PHE A 286 -4.16 -17.56 -3.02
CA PHE A 286 -4.64 -16.98 -1.75
C PHE A 286 -4.92 -15.48 -1.85
N GLY A 287 -4.46 -14.81 -2.90
CA GLY A 287 -4.60 -13.37 -3.09
C GLY A 287 -3.37 -12.58 -2.65
N ALA A 288 -3.18 -11.40 -3.25
CA ALA A 288 -1.97 -10.58 -3.06
C ALA A 288 -1.81 -10.05 -1.63
N ASP A 289 -2.89 -9.60 -1.00
CA ASP A 289 -2.87 -9.04 0.35
C ASP A 289 -2.53 -10.10 1.41
N TRP A 290 -3.18 -11.27 1.32
CA TRP A 290 -2.87 -12.42 2.19
C TRP A 290 -1.42 -12.86 2.01
N THR A 291 -0.97 -12.97 0.75
CA THR A 291 0.40 -13.39 0.43
C THR A 291 1.44 -12.42 0.99
N ARG A 292 1.18 -11.12 0.88
CA ARG A 292 2.05 -10.09 1.45
C ARG A 292 2.10 -10.20 2.98
N ASP A 293 0.96 -10.34 3.64
CA ASP A 293 0.91 -10.43 5.10
C ASP A 293 1.63 -11.70 5.61
N PHE A 294 1.40 -12.85 4.96
CA PHE A 294 2.04 -14.11 5.29
C PHE A 294 3.56 -14.09 5.07
N THR A 295 4.01 -13.66 3.89
CA THR A 295 5.45 -13.62 3.57
C THR A 295 6.18 -12.53 4.34
N THR A 296 5.54 -11.40 4.64
CA THR A 296 6.13 -10.41 5.55
C THR A 296 6.30 -11.03 6.93
N ALA A 297 5.32 -11.77 7.46
CA ALA A 297 5.47 -12.45 8.75
C ALA A 297 6.60 -13.50 8.72
N HIS A 298 6.77 -14.21 7.61
CA HIS A 298 7.87 -15.17 7.42
C HIS A 298 9.25 -14.53 7.57
N GLU A 299 9.45 -13.31 7.05
CA GLU A 299 10.74 -12.60 7.11
C GLU A 299 11.05 -11.94 8.48
N ARG A 300 10.10 -11.92 9.43
CA ARG A 300 10.25 -11.27 10.75
C ARG A 300 11.05 -12.09 11.76
N LEU A 301 12.06 -12.82 11.29
CA LEU A 301 12.89 -13.68 12.12
C LEU A 301 13.75 -12.84 13.08
N PRO A 302 13.94 -13.28 14.34
CA PRO A 302 14.94 -12.69 15.22
C PRO A 302 16.34 -12.71 14.60
N ASP A 303 17.05 -11.59 14.71
CA ASP A 303 18.41 -11.38 14.19
C ASP A 303 18.53 -11.65 12.67
N ASN A 304 17.47 -11.38 11.88
CA ASN A 304 17.49 -11.64 10.44
C ASN A 304 18.56 -10.77 9.73
N PRO A 305 19.52 -11.37 8.98
CA PRO A 305 20.47 -10.62 8.20
C PRO A 305 19.83 -9.62 7.24
N SER A 306 20.08 -8.33 7.47
CA SER A 306 19.43 -7.24 6.73
C SER A 306 19.53 -7.34 5.21
N THR A 307 20.67 -7.79 4.68
CA THR A 307 20.84 -7.92 3.22
C THR A 307 19.98 -9.06 2.66
N ALA A 308 19.86 -10.19 3.36
CA ALA A 308 19.03 -11.32 2.93
C ALA A 308 17.54 -10.98 3.08
N GLU A 309 17.15 -10.41 4.22
CA GLU A 309 15.78 -9.95 4.46
C GLU A 309 15.31 -8.96 3.37
N ALA A 310 16.15 -7.99 3.01
CA ALA A 310 15.83 -7.04 1.95
C ALA A 310 15.69 -7.70 0.57
N MET A 311 16.56 -8.67 0.28
CA MET A 311 16.49 -9.45 -0.95
C MET A 311 15.16 -10.20 -1.02
N ASP A 312 14.82 -10.91 0.04
CA ASP A 312 13.65 -11.76 0.13
C ASP A 312 12.36 -10.94 0.07
N LEU A 313 12.23 -9.89 0.88
CA LEU A 313 11.06 -9.00 0.85
C LEU A 313 10.85 -8.32 -0.52
N TYR A 314 11.93 -7.87 -1.18
CA TYR A 314 11.84 -7.27 -2.51
C TYR A 314 11.44 -8.29 -3.57
N ASN A 315 12.10 -9.46 -3.60
CA ASN A 315 11.81 -10.52 -4.56
C ASN A 315 10.40 -11.11 -4.35
N ASN A 316 9.95 -11.17 -3.09
CA ASN A 316 8.57 -11.50 -2.73
C ASN A 316 7.59 -10.51 -3.41
N GLU A 317 7.84 -9.20 -3.32
CA GLU A 317 7.01 -8.18 -3.99
C GLU A 317 7.01 -8.32 -5.52
N VAL A 318 8.18 -8.54 -6.13
CA VAL A 318 8.28 -8.78 -7.59
C VAL A 318 7.40 -9.96 -8.01
N GLY A 319 7.43 -11.05 -7.24
CA GLY A 319 6.57 -12.22 -7.45
C GLY A 319 5.08 -11.90 -7.43
N ARG A 320 4.62 -11.18 -6.40
CA ARG A 320 3.22 -10.76 -6.29
C ARG A 320 2.79 -9.89 -7.48
N ASN A 321 3.64 -8.94 -7.88
CA ASN A 321 3.38 -8.05 -9.01
C ASN A 321 3.26 -8.80 -10.34
N ILE A 322 4.10 -9.82 -10.56
CA ILE A 322 4.02 -10.71 -11.74
C ILE A 322 2.68 -11.45 -11.77
N ALA A 323 2.26 -12.04 -10.65
CA ALA A 323 0.98 -12.76 -10.58
C ALA A 323 -0.23 -11.83 -10.78
N MET A 324 -0.22 -10.62 -10.22
CA MET A 324 -1.30 -9.64 -10.44
C MET A 324 -1.38 -9.15 -11.89
N ALA A 325 -0.25 -9.05 -12.59
CA ALA A 325 -0.22 -8.70 -14.01
C ALA A 325 -0.65 -9.87 -14.92
N HIS A 326 -0.60 -11.10 -14.41
CA HIS A 326 -0.87 -12.33 -15.15
C HIS A 326 -1.82 -13.27 -14.38
N PRO A 327 -3.06 -12.84 -14.09
CA PRO A 327 -3.97 -13.58 -13.21
C PRO A 327 -4.36 -14.96 -13.74
N ASP A 328 -4.42 -15.12 -15.07
CA ASP A 328 -4.81 -16.38 -15.74
C ASP A 328 -3.62 -17.24 -16.17
N ALA A 329 -2.39 -16.84 -15.84
CA ALA A 329 -1.20 -17.60 -16.21
C ALA A 329 -1.15 -18.94 -15.47
N THR A 330 -0.78 -20.00 -16.19
CA THR A 330 -0.45 -21.29 -15.58
C THR A 330 0.81 -21.19 -14.72
N PRO A 331 1.06 -22.12 -13.78
CA PRO A 331 2.31 -22.15 -13.02
C PRO A 331 3.56 -22.14 -13.89
N ALA A 332 3.55 -22.87 -15.01
CA ALA A 332 4.67 -22.90 -15.94
C ALA A 332 4.89 -21.53 -16.62
N GLU A 333 3.82 -20.80 -16.95
CA GLU A 333 3.92 -19.45 -17.49
C GLU A 333 4.40 -18.45 -16.43
N LEU A 334 3.90 -18.53 -15.19
CA LEU A 334 4.42 -17.74 -14.07
C LEU A 334 5.91 -18.01 -13.84
N ALA A 335 6.33 -19.27 -13.83
CA ALA A 335 7.73 -19.65 -13.72
C ALA A 335 8.57 -19.05 -14.86
N ASN A 336 8.04 -18.97 -16.09
CA ASN A 336 8.71 -18.32 -17.21
C ASN A 336 8.83 -16.80 -17.02
N TYR A 337 7.79 -16.14 -16.50
CA TYR A 337 7.84 -14.71 -16.19
C TYR A 337 8.83 -14.39 -15.07
N VAL A 338 8.83 -15.18 -14.00
CA VAL A 338 9.77 -15.03 -12.88
C VAL A 338 11.21 -15.31 -13.33
N GLU A 339 11.45 -16.36 -14.14
CA GLU A 339 12.77 -16.62 -14.70
C GLU A 339 13.27 -15.44 -15.52
N ARG A 340 12.40 -14.85 -16.34
CA ARG A 340 12.74 -13.66 -17.12
C ARG A 340 13.09 -12.48 -16.22
N ALA A 341 12.31 -12.22 -15.17
CA ALA A 341 12.58 -11.16 -14.21
C ALA A 341 13.96 -11.33 -13.55
N VAL A 342 14.28 -12.56 -13.11
CA VAL A 342 15.60 -12.88 -12.53
C VAL A 342 16.72 -12.70 -13.56
N ARG A 343 16.55 -13.13 -14.81
CA ARG A 343 17.59 -12.99 -15.85
C ARG A 343 17.77 -11.55 -16.34
N GLN A 344 16.73 -10.71 -16.25
CA GLN A 344 16.74 -9.33 -16.74
C GLN A 344 17.19 -8.31 -15.69
N GLY A 345 17.29 -8.70 -14.42
CA GLY A 345 17.73 -7.80 -13.35
C GLY A 345 16.57 -7.10 -12.65
N ASP A 346 15.35 -7.61 -12.79
CA ASP A 346 14.18 -7.09 -12.07
C ASP A 346 14.13 -7.58 -10.62
N THR A 347 14.95 -8.59 -10.27
CA THR A 347 15.16 -9.09 -8.90
C THR A 347 16.57 -8.74 -8.41
N VAL A 348 16.80 -8.92 -7.12
CA VAL A 348 18.11 -8.70 -6.48
C VAL A 348 18.67 -9.99 -5.88
N VAL A 349 19.99 -10.04 -5.72
CA VAL A 349 20.76 -11.08 -5.02
C VAL A 349 21.81 -10.42 -4.11
N VAL A 350 22.46 -11.18 -3.23
CA VAL A 350 23.58 -10.64 -2.45
C VAL A 350 24.80 -10.43 -3.35
N ALA A 351 25.38 -9.24 -3.31
CA ALA A 351 26.51 -8.87 -4.15
C ALA A 351 27.77 -9.68 -3.81
N PRO A 352 28.50 -10.24 -4.81
CA PRO A 352 29.80 -10.84 -4.56
C PRO A 352 30.79 -9.87 -3.94
N ASN A 353 31.73 -10.40 -3.15
CA ASN A 353 32.88 -9.66 -2.62
C ASN A 353 32.49 -8.36 -1.87
N SER A 354 31.28 -8.29 -1.33
CA SER A 354 30.74 -7.13 -0.64
C SER A 354 30.84 -7.20 0.89
N GLY A 355 31.39 -8.30 1.43
CA GLY A 355 31.33 -8.61 2.85
C GLY A 355 29.93 -9.02 3.32
N GLY A 356 28.98 -9.24 2.40
CA GLY A 356 27.60 -9.60 2.71
C GLY A 356 26.69 -8.40 3.00
N GLU A 357 27.19 -7.18 2.76
CA GLU A 357 26.50 -5.94 3.15
C GLU A 357 25.71 -5.28 2.02
N ARG A 358 25.87 -5.75 0.78
CA ARG A 358 25.27 -5.11 -0.40
C ARG A 358 24.45 -6.08 -1.22
N LEU A 359 23.38 -5.54 -1.80
CA LEU A 359 22.61 -6.17 -2.86
C LEU A 359 23.26 -5.90 -4.23
N ALA A 360 22.88 -6.69 -5.21
CA ALA A 360 23.17 -6.49 -6.63
C ALA A 360 21.94 -6.89 -7.44
N TRP A 361 21.68 -6.19 -8.55
CA TRP A 361 20.70 -6.64 -9.54
C TRP A 361 21.10 -8.02 -10.05
N SER A 362 20.16 -8.94 -10.11
CA SER A 362 20.43 -10.35 -10.43
C SER A 362 21.16 -10.55 -11.76
N ASN A 363 20.94 -9.70 -12.77
CA ASN A 363 21.62 -9.77 -14.06
C ASN A 363 23.08 -9.25 -14.05
N THR A 364 23.50 -8.56 -12.99
CA THR A 364 24.88 -8.06 -12.84
C THR A 364 25.80 -9.06 -12.15
N VAL A 365 25.21 -10.09 -11.52
CA VAL A 365 25.92 -11.18 -10.86
C VAL A 365 25.76 -12.42 -11.74
N LYS A 366 26.87 -13.06 -12.09
CA LYS A 366 26.81 -14.33 -12.81
C LYS A 366 26.20 -15.41 -11.91
N GLU A 367 25.38 -16.28 -12.49
CA GLU A 367 24.83 -17.43 -11.77
C GLU A 367 25.95 -18.20 -11.06
N GLY A 368 25.77 -18.37 -9.74
CA GLY A 368 26.71 -19.05 -8.87
C GLY A 368 27.81 -18.18 -8.25
N GLU A 369 27.86 -16.90 -8.59
CA GLU A 369 28.83 -15.94 -8.05
C GLU A 369 28.22 -15.00 -7.00
N ALA A 370 26.97 -15.20 -6.59
CA ALA A 370 26.37 -14.42 -5.51
C ALA A 370 27.18 -14.50 -4.21
N GLY A 371 27.12 -13.43 -3.43
CA GLY A 371 27.72 -13.34 -2.12
C GLY A 371 26.96 -14.15 -1.07
N ILE A 372 27.48 -14.15 0.15
CA ILE A 372 26.79 -14.65 1.33
C ILE A 372 26.53 -13.44 2.21
N THR A 373 25.31 -13.32 2.75
CA THR A 373 24.92 -12.22 3.63
C THR A 373 25.80 -12.17 4.89
N SER A 374 25.97 -10.98 5.46
CA SER A 374 26.63 -10.80 6.76
C SER A 374 25.64 -11.07 7.90
N LEU A 375 26.09 -11.07 9.16
CA LEU A 375 25.19 -11.14 10.31
C LEU A 375 24.64 -9.76 10.73
N SER A 376 24.81 -8.74 9.90
CA SER A 376 24.40 -7.37 10.25
C SER A 376 22.89 -7.21 10.13
N THR A 377 22.28 -6.68 11.18
CA THR A 377 20.87 -6.30 11.24
C THR A 377 20.74 -4.78 11.15
N ILE A 378 19.61 -4.29 10.63
CA ILE A 378 19.23 -2.87 10.71
C ILE A 378 17.78 -2.78 11.20
N PRO A 379 17.39 -1.68 11.87
CA PRO A 379 16.01 -1.53 12.34
C PRO A 379 15.01 -1.63 11.20
N GLY A 380 14.00 -2.46 11.38
CA GLY A 380 12.91 -2.64 10.43
C GLY A 380 11.83 -1.56 10.52
N GLN A 381 10.84 -1.67 9.65
CA GLN A 381 9.62 -0.88 9.71
C GLN A 381 8.51 -1.72 10.35
N ALA A 382 7.65 -1.08 11.13
CA ALA A 382 6.46 -1.75 11.67
C ALA A 382 5.58 -2.26 10.51
N PRO A 383 5.21 -3.56 10.48
CA PRO A 383 4.38 -4.08 9.42
C PRO A 383 2.97 -3.47 9.47
N THR A 384 2.37 -3.27 8.31
CA THR A 384 0.97 -2.81 8.18
C THR A 384 0.10 -3.94 7.63
N PRO A 385 -0.22 -4.99 8.43
CA PRO A 385 -1.01 -6.12 7.95
C PRO A 385 -2.42 -5.66 7.55
N THR A 386 -2.93 -6.20 6.45
CA THR A 386 -4.30 -5.96 5.99
C THR A 386 -5.33 -6.77 6.76
N GLY A 387 -4.93 -7.93 7.29
CA GLY A 387 -5.85 -8.90 7.89
C GLY A 387 -6.74 -9.62 6.88
N ALA A 388 -6.39 -9.58 5.59
CA ALA A 388 -7.10 -10.31 4.54
C ALA A 388 -6.99 -11.84 4.76
N GLY A 389 -8.09 -12.57 4.56
CA GLY A 389 -8.10 -14.04 4.53
C GLY A 389 -7.79 -14.61 3.13
N PRO A 390 -7.58 -15.94 2.99
CA PRO A 390 -7.30 -16.57 1.71
C PRO A 390 -8.50 -16.46 0.75
N GLY A 391 -8.29 -15.96 -0.47
CA GLY A 391 -9.39 -15.61 -1.39
C GLY A 391 -9.15 -15.82 -2.89
N GLY A 392 -8.10 -16.55 -3.30
CA GLY A 392 -7.78 -16.77 -4.72
C GLY A 392 -8.48 -17.98 -5.36
N ILE A 393 -8.64 -17.94 -6.69
CA ILE A 393 -9.23 -19.00 -7.52
C ILE A 393 -8.09 -19.73 -8.23
N TYR A 394 -7.76 -20.95 -7.81
CA TYR A 394 -6.75 -21.77 -8.50
C TYR A 394 -7.05 -23.29 -8.41
N ASP A 395 -6.77 -24.01 -9.50
CA ASP A 395 -6.80 -25.48 -9.67
C ASP A 395 -5.35 -25.96 -9.89
N PRO A 396 -4.75 -26.73 -8.95
CA PRO A 396 -3.32 -27.00 -8.95
C PRO A 396 -2.78 -27.87 -10.08
N GLY A 397 -3.63 -28.56 -10.85
CA GLY A 397 -3.15 -29.58 -11.79
C GLY A 397 -2.33 -30.70 -11.10
N GLN A 398 -2.09 -31.82 -11.77
CA GLN A 398 -1.29 -32.89 -11.16
C GLN A 398 0.22 -32.61 -11.26
N PRO A 399 0.99 -32.79 -10.16
CA PRO A 399 2.44 -32.81 -10.22
C PRO A 399 2.93 -34.12 -10.86
N GLY A 400 3.90 -34.03 -11.79
CA GLY A 400 4.66 -35.20 -12.24
C GLY A 400 4.22 -35.86 -13.56
N GLY A 401 3.94 -35.08 -14.60
CA GLY A 401 3.83 -35.58 -15.98
C GLY A 401 5.15 -36.08 -16.58
N TYR A 402 5.83 -37.03 -15.94
CA TYR A 402 6.79 -37.89 -16.63
C TYR A 402 5.99 -38.84 -17.51
N GLY A 403 5.90 -38.49 -18.78
CA GLY A 403 5.66 -39.48 -19.83
C GLY A 403 6.88 -40.39 -19.94
N THR A 404 7.06 -41.33 -19.01
CA THR A 404 7.65 -42.61 -19.38
C THR A 404 6.57 -43.38 -20.12
N SER A 405 6.84 -43.61 -21.39
CA SER A 405 6.19 -44.58 -22.25
C SER A 405 5.58 -45.80 -21.53
N ALA A 406 4.37 -46.16 -21.96
CA ALA A 406 3.83 -47.52 -22.00
C ALA A 406 3.57 -48.26 -20.67
N GLY A 407 2.28 -48.32 -20.32
CA GLY A 407 1.58 -49.59 -20.11
C GLY A 407 1.70 -50.30 -18.75
N GLY A 408 0.54 -50.65 -18.21
CA GLY A 408 0.34 -52.00 -17.66
C GLY A 408 0.04 -52.11 -16.17
N TYR A 409 -1.25 -52.27 -15.91
CA TYR A 409 -1.92 -52.97 -14.79
C TYR A 409 -2.03 -52.27 -13.43
#